data_AF-A0A7C7QTK7-F1
#
_entry.id   AF-A0A7C7QTK7-F1
#
_cell.length_a   1.000
_cell.length_b   1.000
_cell.length_c   1.000
_cell.angle_alpha   90.00
_cell.angle_beta   90.00
_cell.angle_gamma   90.00
#
_symmetry.space_group_name_H-M   'P 1'
#
loop_
_entity.id
_entity.type
_entity.pdbx_description
1 polymer ?
#
loop_
_entity_poly.entity_id
_entity_poly.type
_entity_poly.pdbx_seq_one_letter_code
_entity_poly.pdbx_strand_id
1 'polypeptide(L)'
;MGSLKLLNARFYYKDKGLKERVLEVEAKENGLSPEEFKNQLIKELEKDRKLAKNEFDIQLYDAAIKFLKEGREVIIDIKPKKSVKFQDIIFVAALQKDEDALIKLLNPYISIK
;
A
#
# COMPACT_ATOMS: atom_id res chain seq x y z
N MET A 1 24.26 15.84 20.52
CA MET A 1 23.44 15.90 19.29
C MET A 1 22.22 15.00 19.48
N GLY A 2 21.01 15.55 19.40
CA GLY A 2 19.78 14.75 19.46
C GLY A 2 19.62 13.88 18.21
N SER A 3 18.98 12.72 18.34
CA SER A 3 18.61 11.88 17.19
C SER A 3 17.10 11.72 17.17
N LEU A 4 16.48 12.03 16.04
CA LEU A 4 15.05 11.79 15.80
C LEU A 4 14.84 10.30 15.56
N LYS A 5 13.92 9.70 16.31
CA LYS A 5 13.60 8.28 16.25
C LYS A 5 12.12 8.10 15.90
N LEU A 6 11.84 7.17 14.98
CA LEU A 6 10.50 6.68 14.71
C LEU A 6 10.16 5.58 15.71
N LEU A 7 9.11 5.80 16.50
CA LEU A 7 8.52 4.80 17.40
C LEU A 7 7.35 4.09 16.73
N ASN A 8 6.45 4.89 16.15
CA ASN A 8 5.31 4.44 15.36
C ASN A 8 4.94 5.52 14.33
N ALA A 9 4.29 5.12 13.26
CA ALA A 9 3.55 6.02 12.38
C ALA A 9 2.24 5.35 11.96
N ARG A 10 1.23 6.16 11.70
CA ARG A 10 -0.05 5.72 11.15
C ARG A 10 -0.43 6.64 10.02
N PHE A 11 -0.60 6.08 8.82
CA PHE A 11 -1.20 6.76 7.69
C PHE A 11 -2.64 6.32 7.58
N TYR A 12 -3.53 7.29 7.38
CA TYR A 12 -4.96 7.08 7.30
C TYR A 12 -5.49 7.81 6.08
N TYR A 13 -6.15 7.07 5.20
CA TYR A 13 -6.87 7.62 4.06
C TYR A 13 -8.32 7.16 4.14
N LYS A 14 -9.24 8.12 4.03
CA LYS A 14 -10.68 7.87 3.94
C LYS A 14 -11.17 8.35 2.59
N ASP A 15 -11.67 7.42 1.80
CA ASP A 15 -12.23 7.70 0.50
C ASP A 15 -13.57 8.43 0.64
N LYS A 16 -13.72 9.50 -0.14
CA LYS A 16 -14.93 10.35 -0.18
C LYS A 16 -15.57 10.35 -1.57
N GLY A 17 -15.43 9.25 -2.31
CA GLY A 17 -15.89 9.15 -3.70
C GLY A 17 -14.79 9.38 -4.74
N LEU A 18 -13.51 9.43 -4.33
CA LEU A 18 -12.40 9.59 -5.28
C LEU A 18 -12.20 8.30 -6.07
N LYS A 19 -12.32 7.15 -5.40
CA LYS A 19 -12.24 5.83 -6.03
C LYS A 19 -13.24 5.69 -7.18
N GLU A 20 -14.51 5.99 -6.94
CA GLU A 20 -15.56 5.89 -7.96
C GLU A 20 -15.28 6.83 -9.14
N ARG A 21 -14.86 8.07 -8.87
CA ARG A 21 -14.49 9.02 -9.93
C ARG A 21 -13.33 8.54 -10.79
N VAL A 22 -12.29 7.98 -10.16
CA VAL A 22 -11.15 7.43 -10.90
C VAL A 22 -11.60 6.24 -11.75
N LEU A 23 -12.39 5.33 -11.19
CA LEU A 23 -12.93 4.20 -11.95
C LEU A 23 -13.80 4.65 -13.14
N GLU A 24 -14.60 5.70 -12.98
CA GLU A 24 -15.41 6.26 -14.07
C GLU A 24 -14.55 6.86 -15.19
N VAL A 25 -13.53 7.65 -14.85
CA VAL A 25 -12.64 8.28 -15.84
C VAL A 25 -11.85 7.22 -16.59
N GLU A 26 -11.19 6.32 -15.87
CA GLU A 26 -10.36 5.27 -16.45
C GLU A 26 -11.20 4.28 -17.27
N ALA A 27 -12.38 3.90 -16.80
CA ALA A 27 -13.27 3.03 -17.57
C ALA A 27 -13.68 3.68 -18.90
N LYS A 28 -13.98 4.99 -18.89
CA LYS A 28 -14.32 5.74 -20.11
C LYS A 28 -13.15 5.79 -21.09
N GLU A 29 -11.94 6.01 -20.61
CA GLU A 29 -10.72 6.02 -21.46
C GLU A 29 -10.46 4.65 -22.09
N ASN A 30 -10.79 3.58 -21.38
CA ASN A 30 -10.65 2.20 -21.84
C ASN A 30 -11.87 1.67 -22.61
N GLY A 31 -12.93 2.48 -22.79
CA GLY A 31 -14.16 2.07 -23.50
C GLY A 31 -14.98 1.00 -22.78
N LEU A 32 -14.88 0.93 -21.45
CA LEU A 32 -15.54 -0.06 -20.58
C LEU A 32 -16.52 0.61 -19.62
N SER A 33 -17.41 -0.18 -19.01
CA SER A 33 -18.15 0.28 -17.84
C SER A 33 -17.27 0.31 -16.58
N PRO A 34 -17.58 1.17 -15.58
CA PRO A 34 -16.83 1.23 -14.33
C PRO A 34 -16.73 -0.13 -13.60
N GLU A 35 -17.77 -0.96 -13.68
CA GLU A 35 -17.76 -2.30 -13.10
C GLU A 35 -16.87 -3.28 -13.87
N GLU A 36 -16.88 -3.24 -15.20
CA GLU A 36 -16.00 -4.07 -16.02
C GLU A 36 -14.54 -3.71 -15.80
N PHE A 37 -14.22 -2.41 -15.79
CA PHE A 37 -12.87 -1.93 -15.51
C PHE A 37 -12.41 -2.32 -14.10
N LYS A 38 -13.26 -2.12 -13.08
CA LYS A 38 -13.00 -2.59 -11.70
C LYS A 38 -12.69 -4.09 -11.67
N ASN A 39 -13.47 -4.90 -12.38
CA ASN A 39 -13.28 -6.36 -12.41
C ASN A 39 -12.00 -6.76 -13.15
N GLN A 40 -11.63 -6.05 -14.23
CA GLN A 40 -10.35 -6.26 -14.90
C GLN A 40 -9.18 -5.90 -13.99
N LEU A 41 -9.22 -4.74 -13.34
CA LEU A 41 -8.19 -4.30 -12.41
C LEU A 41 -8.01 -5.29 -11.24
N ILE A 42 -9.11 -5.80 -10.68
CA ILE A 42 -9.05 -6.83 -9.63
C ILE A 42 -8.36 -8.11 -10.15
N LYS A 43 -8.66 -8.55 -11.38
CA LYS A 43 -8.01 -9.74 -11.96
C LYS A 43 -6.51 -9.54 -12.19
N GLU A 44 -6.10 -8.35 -12.60
CA GLU A 44 -4.68 -8.00 -12.74
C GLU A 44 -3.98 -8.04 -11.38
N LEU A 45 -4.56 -7.40 -10.37
CA LEU A 45 -4.01 -7.44 -9.00
C LEU A 45 -3.97 -8.87 -8.44
N GLU A 46 -4.97 -9.71 -8.73
CA GLU A 46 -4.96 -11.13 -8.32
C GLU A 46 -3.86 -11.94 -9.03
N LYS A 47 -3.52 -11.58 -10.27
CA LYS A 47 -2.41 -12.20 -11.01
C LYS A 47 -1.07 -11.76 -10.42
N ASP A 48 -0.89 -10.46 -10.16
CA ASP A 48 0.35 -9.92 -9.60
C ASP A 48 0.58 -10.41 -8.18
N ARG A 49 -0.49 -10.53 -7.38
CA ARG A 49 -0.45 -11.20 -6.08
C ARG A 49 0.10 -12.61 -6.13
N LYS A 50 -0.23 -13.39 -7.16
CA LYS A 50 0.29 -14.77 -7.32
C LYS A 50 1.77 -14.80 -7.71
N LEU A 51 2.27 -13.72 -8.32
CA LEU A 51 3.67 -13.58 -8.73
C LEU A 51 4.54 -12.91 -7.65
N ALA A 52 3.92 -12.28 -6.65
CA ALA A 52 4.58 -11.63 -5.54
C ALA A 52 5.46 -12.61 -4.74
N LYS A 53 6.68 -12.17 -4.43
CA LYS A 53 7.70 -13.00 -3.77
C LYS A 53 7.87 -12.70 -2.28
N ASN A 54 7.46 -11.51 -1.83
CA ASN A 54 7.54 -11.11 -0.44
C ASN A 54 6.12 -11.01 0.18
N GLU A 55 6.05 -11.15 1.50
CA GLU A 55 4.78 -11.15 2.23
C GLU A 55 4.11 -9.77 2.20
N PHE A 56 4.90 -8.70 2.11
CA PHE A 56 4.39 -7.33 2.13
C PHE A 56 3.66 -6.96 0.84
N ASP A 57 4.19 -7.36 -0.32
CA ASP A 57 3.55 -7.20 -1.62
C ASP A 57 2.22 -7.95 -1.64
N ILE A 58 2.18 -9.17 -1.10
CA ILE A 58 0.93 -9.93 -0.97
C ILE A 58 -0.08 -9.15 -0.12
N GLN A 59 0.34 -8.59 1.02
CA GLN A 59 -0.51 -7.76 1.86
C GLN A 59 -0.99 -6.48 1.15
N LEU A 60 -0.12 -5.85 0.34
CA LEU A 60 -0.46 -4.68 -0.48
C LEU A 60 -1.52 -5.02 -1.53
N TYR A 61 -1.32 -6.08 -2.30
CA TYR A 61 -2.29 -6.53 -3.30
C TYR A 61 -3.62 -6.92 -2.65
N ASP A 62 -3.59 -7.65 -1.52
CA ASP A 62 -4.79 -8.01 -0.77
C ASP A 62 -5.55 -6.77 -0.27
N ALA A 63 -4.82 -5.77 0.23
CA ALA A 63 -5.40 -4.50 0.65
C ALA A 63 -5.99 -3.72 -0.53
N ALA A 64 -5.30 -3.66 -1.67
CA ALA A 64 -5.79 -2.98 -2.87
C ALA A 64 -7.08 -3.65 -3.41
N ILE A 65 -7.10 -4.98 -3.51
CA ILE A 65 -8.28 -5.74 -3.92
C ILE A 65 -9.45 -5.50 -2.96
N LYS A 66 -9.20 -5.55 -1.64
CA LYS A 66 -10.23 -5.30 -0.64
C LYS A 66 -10.77 -3.87 -0.70
N PHE A 67 -9.89 -2.90 -0.94
CA PHE A 67 -10.27 -1.49 -1.11
C PHE A 67 -11.16 -1.27 -2.34
N LEU A 68 -10.82 -1.88 -3.47
CA LEU A 68 -11.63 -1.82 -4.68
C LEU A 68 -12.99 -2.49 -4.49
N LYS A 69 -13.04 -3.65 -3.83
CA LYS A 69 -14.29 -4.40 -3.60
C LYS A 69 -15.26 -3.63 -2.71
N GLU A 70 -14.84 -3.30 -1.49
CA GLU A 70 -15.75 -2.83 -0.42
C GLU A 70 -15.14 -1.73 0.48
N GLY A 71 -13.83 -1.54 0.45
CA GLY A 71 -13.16 -0.62 1.36
C GLY A 71 -13.48 0.85 1.10
N ARG A 72 -13.58 1.60 2.19
CA ARG A 72 -13.70 3.06 2.20
C ARG A 72 -12.55 3.71 2.96
N GLU A 73 -11.80 2.95 3.73
CA GLU A 73 -10.68 3.46 4.51
C GLU A 73 -9.45 2.56 4.35
N VAL A 74 -8.30 3.17 4.14
CA VAL A 74 -6.98 2.53 4.10
C VAL A 74 -6.19 3.02 5.31
N ILE A 75 -5.73 2.08 6.13
CA ILE A 75 -4.91 2.38 7.31
C ILE A 75 -3.58 1.63 7.17
N ILE A 76 -2.47 2.35 7.18
CA ILE A 76 -1.12 1.79 7.17
C ILE A 76 -0.47 2.13 8.51
N ASP A 77 -0.26 1.11 9.34
CA ASP A 77 0.41 1.22 10.63
C ASP A 77 1.88 0.78 10.49
N ILE A 78 2.82 1.67 10.79
CA ILE A 78 4.25 1.37 10.83
C ILE A 78 4.66 1.23 12.28
N LYS A 79 5.04 0.01 12.69
CA LYS A 79 5.45 -0.32 14.06
C LYS A 79 6.74 -1.13 14.05
N PRO A 80 7.89 -0.45 13.98
CA PRO A 80 9.19 -1.11 14.04
C PRO A 80 9.36 -1.88 15.35
N LYS A 81 10.02 -3.05 15.31
CA LYS A 81 10.31 -3.86 16.52
C LYS A 81 11.16 -3.11 17.56
N LYS A 82 12.01 -2.19 17.09
CA LYS A 82 12.83 -1.29 17.91
C LYS A 82 12.75 0.11 17.30
N SER A 83 12.86 1.15 18.12
CA SER A 83 12.90 2.53 17.64
C SER A 83 13.99 2.71 16.58
N VAL A 84 13.63 3.22 15.41
CA VAL A 84 14.55 3.38 14.27
C VAL A 84 14.95 4.83 14.16
N LYS A 85 16.23 5.17 13.94
CA LYS A 85 16.60 6.56 13.69
C LYS A 85 16.20 6.95 12.28
N PHE A 86 15.75 8.18 12.09
CA PHE A 86 15.43 8.69 10.76
C PHE A 86 16.61 8.61 9.78
N GLN A 87 17.85 8.78 10.28
CA GLN A 87 19.07 8.62 9.50
C GLN A 87 19.22 7.20 8.94
N ASP A 88 18.87 6.18 9.73
CA ASP A 88 18.94 4.77 9.31
C ASP A 88 17.90 4.49 8.22
N ILE A 89 16.70 5.08 8.33
CA ILE A 89 15.64 4.97 7.31
C ILE A 89 16.11 5.56 5.99
N ILE A 90 16.67 6.79 6.02
CA ILE A 90 17.17 7.47 4.83
C ILE A 90 18.36 6.71 4.24
N PHE A 91 19.27 6.22 5.09
CA PHE A 91 20.43 5.45 4.66
C PHE A 91 20.01 4.17 3.92
N VAL A 92 19.08 3.39 4.49
CA VAL A 92 18.55 2.17 3.84
C VAL A 92 17.84 2.51 2.53
N ALA A 93 17.00 3.55 2.53
CA ALA A 93 16.26 3.98 1.34
C ALA A 93 17.19 4.50 0.22
N ALA A 94 18.25 5.22 0.56
CA ALA A 94 19.13 5.88 -0.41
C ALA A 94 20.28 4.98 -0.91
N LEU A 95 20.84 4.11 -0.08
CA LEU A 95 22.06 3.37 -0.40
C LEU A 95 21.84 1.91 -0.79
N GLN A 96 20.73 1.28 -0.40
CA GLN A 96 20.56 -0.16 -0.66
C GLN A 96 19.60 -0.51 -1.79
N LYS A 97 18.65 0.36 -2.22
CA LYS A 97 17.53 -0.05 -3.10
C LYS A 97 16.90 -1.40 -2.67
N ASP A 98 17.07 -1.77 -1.40
CA ASP A 98 16.66 -3.06 -0.85
C ASP A 98 15.36 -2.78 -0.11
N GLU A 99 14.29 -2.80 -0.89
CA GLU A 99 12.94 -2.58 -0.41
C GLU A 99 12.59 -3.57 0.72
N ASP A 100 13.07 -4.82 0.64
CA ASP A 100 12.85 -5.83 1.67
C ASP A 100 13.53 -5.48 3.00
N ALA A 101 14.74 -4.91 2.96
CA ALA A 101 15.42 -4.43 4.17
C ALA A 101 14.65 -3.27 4.83
N LEU A 102 14.12 -2.35 4.02
CA LEU A 102 13.32 -1.23 4.51
C LEU A 102 11.99 -1.71 5.11
N ILE A 103 11.31 -2.65 4.44
CA ILE A 103 10.06 -3.25 4.92
C ILE A 103 10.28 -3.97 6.25
N LYS A 104 11.36 -4.77 6.39
CA LYS A 104 11.70 -5.44 7.64
C LYS A 104 12.01 -4.46 8.77
N LEU A 105 12.68 -3.36 8.46
CA LEU A 105 13.04 -2.33 9.41
C LEU A 105 11.80 -1.59 9.92
N LEU A 106 10.90 -1.22 9.01
CA LEU A 106 9.70 -0.42 9.31
C LEU A 106 8.56 -1.27 9.86
N ASN A 107 8.48 -2.55 9.48
CA ASN A 107 7.43 -3.50 9.84
C ASN A 107 6.01 -2.89 9.64
N PRO A 108 5.66 -2.48 8.41
CA PRO A 108 4.36 -1.93 8.09
C PRO A 108 3.26 -3.00 8.11
N TYR A 109 2.05 -2.59 8.51
CA TYR A 109 0.84 -3.39 8.48
C TYR A 109 -0.29 -2.60 7.84
N ILE A 110 -0.99 -3.23 6.90
CA ILE A 110 -2.05 -2.58 6.12
C ILE A 110 -3.40 -3.16 6.51
N SER A 111 -4.38 -2.31 6.77
CA SER A 111 -5.75 -2.71 7.03
C SER A 111 -6.74 -1.85 6.23
N ILE A 112 -7.78 -2.51 5.72
CA ILE A 112 -8.88 -1.87 4.98
C ILE A 112 -10.15 -2.00 5.80
N LYS A 113 -10.84 -0.87 5.99
CA LYS A 113 -12.16 -0.79 6.62
C LYS A 113 -13.21 -0.27 5.66
#